data_AF-A0AAW0CEG1-F1
#
_entry.id   AF-A0AAW0CEG1-F1
#
_cell.length_a   1.000
_cell.length_b   1.000
_cell.length_c   1.000
_cell.angle_alpha   90.00
_cell.angle_beta   90.00
_cell.angle_gamma   90.00
#
_symmetry.space_group_name_H-M   'P 1'
#
loop_
_entity.id
_entity.type
_entity.pdbx_description
1 polymer ?
#
loop_
_entity_poly.entity_id
_entity_poly.type
_entity_poly.pdbx_seq_one_letter_code
_entity_poly.pdbx_strand_id
1 'polypeptide(L)'
;MLTALPHAIRLILAIFLPANDPGSGELSNSATQSLRFQLRHEHAVAEGSLSVFSDVPLSFQAQYFEVPAKNIKTHRPPSAAAYADARLQSMRHARSPVMAWDVEEVSGPDVSKRKTILELATMTHDSYYADPEAGGKAWYPLHGWNASIPFGWEPDKDGFRGHIFASDDNSTVVISIKGTSAPWIAGGEGPTKKRDKMNDNLLFSCCCARVGPTWSTVCPCYAGGDKCDQGCLEESLTGDSLYYQIATNLYNDVAYMYPEANIWLTGHSLGGGLASLIGITFGAPVVAFEVPGDKLAASRLHLPSPPSIHHVTHVYHTGDPMAMGTCNGVFSVCSLGGFALETRCHLGQRILYDTVTQRGWSVDSRHHSVQYLIDNLFNEDWNPETGEEVPKVDEETDCVECYNWEFGDFK
;
A
#
# COMPACT_ATOMS: atom_id res chain seq x y z
N MET A 1 -23.79 -6.91 -66.54
CA MET A 1 -24.24 -5.52 -66.76
C MET A 1 -24.26 -4.81 -65.43
N LEU A 2 -23.21 -4.08 -65.05
CA LEU A 2 -23.17 -3.12 -63.92
C LEU A 2 -21.80 -2.40 -63.94
N THR A 3 -21.41 -1.88 -65.11
CA THR A 3 -20.16 -1.11 -65.30
C THR A 3 -20.45 0.38 -65.55
N ALA A 4 -21.59 0.89 -65.09
CA ALA A 4 -21.96 2.29 -65.26
C ALA A 4 -22.74 2.83 -64.06
N LEU A 5 -22.15 2.81 -62.86
CA LEU A 5 -22.66 3.59 -61.73
C LEU A 5 -21.59 4.58 -61.20
N PRO A 6 -21.92 5.86 -61.00
CA PRO A 6 -20.99 6.87 -60.48
C PRO A 6 -20.48 6.53 -59.07
N HIS A 7 -19.24 6.89 -58.78
CA HIS A 7 -18.55 6.57 -57.51
C HIS A 7 -19.30 7.01 -56.24
N ALA A 8 -20.17 8.02 -56.33
CA ALA A 8 -20.97 8.50 -55.20
C ALA A 8 -21.99 7.48 -54.67
N ILE A 9 -22.48 6.54 -55.50
CA ILE A 9 -23.49 5.55 -55.07
C ILE A 9 -22.84 4.33 -54.40
N ARG A 10 -21.56 4.05 -54.69
CA ARG A 10 -20.81 2.95 -54.05
C ARG A 10 -20.52 3.22 -52.57
N LEU A 11 -20.34 4.48 -52.17
CA LEU A 11 -20.11 4.83 -50.77
C LEU A 11 -21.38 4.73 -49.90
N ILE A 12 -22.57 4.93 -50.48
CA ILE A 12 -23.82 4.92 -49.71
C ILE A 12 -24.30 3.48 -49.40
N LEU A 13 -23.96 2.51 -50.26
CA LEU A 13 -24.30 1.09 -50.04
C LEU A 13 -23.41 0.37 -49.02
N ALA A 14 -22.27 0.97 -48.61
CA ALA A 14 -21.40 0.42 -47.57
C ALA A 14 -21.83 0.81 -46.14
N ILE A 15 -22.76 1.76 -45.99
CA ILE A 15 -23.19 2.28 -44.68
C ILE A 15 -24.42 1.53 -44.13
N PHE A 16 -25.12 0.73 -44.94
CA PHE A 16 -26.43 0.16 -44.57
C PHE A 16 -26.60 -1.36 -44.76
N LEU A 17 -25.52 -2.16 -44.73
CA LEU A 17 -25.66 -3.62 -44.66
C LEU A 17 -24.97 -4.19 -43.41
N PRO A 18 -25.66 -5.04 -42.61
CA PRO A 18 -25.08 -5.68 -41.46
C PRO A 18 -24.13 -6.79 -41.95
N ALA A 19 -22.87 -6.75 -41.51
CA ALA A 19 -21.97 -7.87 -41.68
C ALA A 19 -22.40 -8.97 -40.69
N ASN A 20 -23.01 -10.02 -41.23
CA ASN A 20 -23.14 -11.30 -40.53
C ASN A 20 -21.73 -11.86 -40.29
N ASP A 21 -21.38 -12.06 -39.03
CA ASP A 21 -20.13 -12.72 -38.62
C ASP A 21 -20.42 -14.20 -38.30
N PRO A 22 -19.87 -15.17 -39.05
CA PRO A 22 -20.00 -16.58 -38.74
C PRO A 22 -18.80 -17.06 -37.91
N GLY A 23 -19.01 -17.10 -36.59
CA GLY A 23 -18.43 -18.11 -35.69
C GLY A 23 -16.91 -18.13 -35.49
N SER A 24 -16.48 -17.70 -34.31
CA SER A 24 -15.63 -18.50 -33.42
C SER A 24 -15.57 -17.82 -32.06
N GLY A 25 -15.92 -18.55 -31.00
CA GLY A 25 -15.72 -18.08 -29.64
C GLY A 25 -14.23 -17.91 -29.36
N GLU A 26 -13.80 -16.67 -29.16
CA GLU A 26 -12.57 -16.37 -28.46
C GLU A 26 -12.93 -16.02 -27.02
N LEU A 27 -12.68 -16.97 -26.11
CA LEU A 27 -12.38 -16.60 -24.74
C LEU A 27 -11.24 -15.58 -24.82
N SER A 28 -11.50 -14.36 -24.37
CA SER A 28 -10.46 -13.38 -24.06
C SER A 28 -9.58 -13.99 -22.97
N ASN A 29 -8.53 -14.69 -23.40
CA ASN A 29 -7.45 -15.12 -22.55
C ASN A 29 -6.60 -13.86 -22.36
N SER A 30 -6.96 -13.04 -21.37
CA SER A 30 -6.08 -12.00 -20.84
C SER A 30 -4.80 -12.69 -20.38
N ALA A 31 -3.79 -12.71 -21.25
CA ALA A 31 -2.51 -13.33 -20.93
C ALA A 31 -1.95 -12.65 -19.68
N THR A 32 -1.93 -13.37 -18.57
CA THR A 32 -1.24 -12.98 -17.35
C THR A 32 0.23 -12.75 -17.72
N GLN A 33 0.64 -11.49 -17.81
CA GLN A 33 2.02 -11.16 -18.14
C GLN A 33 2.82 -11.22 -16.85
N SER A 34 3.42 -12.37 -16.61
CA SER A 34 4.45 -12.53 -15.59
C SER A 34 5.65 -11.63 -15.89
N LEU A 35 6.03 -10.78 -14.95
CA LEU A 35 7.27 -9.99 -15.03
C LEU A 35 8.47 -10.85 -14.60
N ARG A 36 9.64 -10.67 -15.26
CA ARG A 36 10.84 -11.54 -15.14
C ARG A 36 12.06 -10.81 -14.58
N PHE A 37 12.84 -11.48 -13.70
CA PHE A 37 13.87 -10.84 -12.84
C PHE A 37 15.35 -11.54 -12.61
N GLN A 38 16.45 -11.44 -13.46
CA GLN A 38 17.95 -11.02 -13.44
C GLN A 38 18.60 -9.63 -12.93
N LEU A 39 19.58 -9.70 -12.04
CA LEU A 39 20.41 -8.59 -11.47
C LEU A 39 21.31 -7.74 -12.43
N ARG A 40 21.44 -6.41 -12.23
CA ARG A 40 22.55 -5.58 -12.80
C ARG A 40 23.25 -4.52 -11.93
N HIS A 41 22.69 -4.01 -10.81
CA HIS A 41 23.31 -2.87 -10.10
C HIS A 41 23.28 -3.01 -8.57
N GLU A 42 24.40 -2.72 -7.90
CA GLU A 42 24.52 -2.48 -6.46
C GLU A 42 24.67 -0.97 -6.19
N HIS A 43 23.97 -0.44 -5.18
CA HIS A 43 24.04 0.96 -4.77
C HIS A 43 24.66 1.05 -3.38
N ALA A 44 25.76 1.81 -3.23
CA ALA A 44 26.32 2.19 -1.94
C ALA A 44 26.15 3.70 -1.72
N VAL A 45 25.64 4.07 -0.55
CA VAL A 45 25.58 5.47 -0.09
C VAL A 45 26.88 5.77 0.67
N ALA A 46 27.73 6.63 0.11
CA ALA A 46 28.91 7.15 0.81
C ALA A 46 28.56 8.41 1.60
N GLU A 47 29.23 8.63 2.75
CA GLU A 47 29.10 9.87 3.53
C GLU A 47 29.43 11.10 2.66
N GLY A 48 28.41 11.93 2.43
CA GLY A 48 28.52 13.15 1.64
C GLY A 48 28.00 12.99 0.20
N SER A 49 26.69 12.81 0.04
CA SER A 49 25.88 13.12 -1.16
C SER A 49 26.44 12.71 -2.54
N LEU A 50 27.29 11.69 -2.61
CA LEU A 50 27.81 11.17 -3.87
C LEU A 50 27.58 9.66 -3.93
N SER A 51 26.61 9.25 -4.73
CA SER A 51 26.39 7.85 -5.10
C SER A 51 27.49 7.41 -6.05
N VAL A 52 28.25 6.38 -5.68
CA VAL A 52 29.30 5.79 -6.54
C VAL A 52 28.83 4.40 -6.98
N PHE A 53 28.77 4.20 -8.30
CA PHE A 53 28.24 2.99 -8.95
C PHE A 53 29.34 1.92 -9.10
N SER A 54 29.00 0.65 -8.88
CA SER A 54 29.83 -0.50 -9.28
C SER A 54 28.97 -1.62 -9.86
N ASP A 55 29.39 -2.16 -11.01
CA ASP A 55 28.74 -3.31 -11.65
C ASP A 55 29.08 -4.62 -10.91
N VAL A 56 28.09 -5.52 -10.78
CA VAL A 56 28.28 -6.85 -10.18
C VAL A 56 28.74 -7.87 -11.26
N PRO A 57 29.72 -8.76 -10.99
CA PRO A 57 30.18 -9.76 -11.95
C PRO A 57 29.13 -10.81 -12.35
N LEU A 58 29.09 -11.14 -13.64
CA LEU A 58 28.13 -11.99 -14.37
C LEU A 58 28.07 -13.49 -14.01
N SER A 59 28.54 -13.93 -12.84
CA SER A 59 28.73 -15.36 -12.58
C SER A 59 27.73 -15.97 -11.59
N PHE A 60 26.44 -16.01 -11.92
CA PHE A 60 25.48 -16.98 -11.34
C PHE A 60 24.43 -17.40 -12.40
N GLN A 61 24.26 -18.71 -12.57
CA GLN A 61 23.30 -19.31 -13.51
C GLN A 61 21.85 -18.97 -13.10
N ALA A 62 21.09 -18.39 -14.04
CA ALA A 62 19.75 -17.87 -13.82
C ALA A 62 18.69 -18.96 -13.64
N GLN A 63 18.06 -19.03 -12.47
CA GLN A 63 16.72 -19.57 -12.29
C GLN A 63 15.75 -18.38 -12.18
N TYR A 64 14.73 -18.35 -13.05
CA TYR A 64 13.78 -17.24 -13.18
C TYR A 64 12.50 -17.53 -12.39
N PHE A 65 11.97 -16.51 -11.70
CA PHE A 65 10.68 -16.58 -11.03
C PHE A 65 9.90 -15.28 -11.21
N GLU A 66 8.57 -15.41 -11.21
CA GLU A 66 7.65 -14.44 -11.79
C GLU A 66 6.57 -14.02 -10.77
N VAL A 67 6.40 -12.72 -10.51
CA VAL A 67 5.23 -12.17 -9.81
C VAL A 67 4.13 -11.93 -10.85
N PRO A 68 2.95 -12.58 -10.75
CA PRO A 68 1.88 -12.36 -11.70
C PRO A 68 1.41 -10.90 -11.69
N ALA A 69 1.43 -10.27 -12.87
CA ALA A 69 0.99 -8.91 -13.08
C ALA A 69 -0.16 -8.86 -14.10
N LYS A 70 -0.93 -7.78 -14.03
CA LYS A 70 -1.95 -7.44 -15.01
C LYS A 70 -1.99 -5.93 -15.21
N ASN A 71 -2.50 -5.50 -16.35
CA ASN A 71 -2.77 -4.09 -16.56
C ASN A 71 -3.90 -3.65 -15.63
N ILE A 72 -3.66 -2.58 -14.88
CA ILE A 72 -4.67 -1.93 -14.05
C ILE A 72 -4.79 -0.47 -14.44
N LYS A 73 -6.00 0.07 -14.28
CA LYS A 73 -6.24 1.50 -14.48
C LYS A 73 -5.86 2.25 -13.22
N THR A 74 -5.03 3.27 -13.37
CA THR A 74 -4.66 4.20 -12.31
C THR A 74 -5.07 5.61 -12.70
N HIS A 75 -5.18 6.46 -11.68
CA HIS A 75 -5.46 7.88 -11.84
C HIS A 75 -4.30 8.66 -11.23
N ARG A 76 -3.58 9.40 -12.07
CA ARG A 76 -2.44 10.22 -11.65
C ARG A 76 -2.79 11.70 -11.67
N PRO A 77 -2.26 12.50 -10.74
CA PRO A 77 -2.40 13.93 -10.85
C PRO A 77 -1.60 14.43 -12.07
N PRO A 78 -2.12 15.43 -12.83
CA PRO A 78 -1.47 15.88 -14.06
C PRO A 78 -0.16 16.62 -13.81
N SER A 79 0.06 17.07 -12.57
CA SER A 79 1.35 17.59 -12.10
C SER A 79 1.37 17.64 -10.58
N ALA A 80 2.57 17.65 -10.01
CA ALA A 80 2.76 17.92 -8.58
C ALA A 80 2.14 19.26 -8.14
N ALA A 81 2.19 20.29 -8.99
CA ALA A 81 1.60 21.60 -8.71
C ALA A 81 0.06 21.55 -8.64
N ALA A 82 -0.58 20.82 -9.57
CA ALA A 82 -2.04 20.63 -9.56
C ALA A 82 -2.49 19.83 -8.33
N TYR A 83 -1.74 18.80 -7.95
CA TYR A 83 -2.00 18.04 -6.73
C TYR A 83 -1.89 18.90 -5.47
N ALA A 84 -0.80 19.67 -5.36
CA ALA A 84 -0.55 20.54 -4.22
C ALA A 84 -1.61 21.65 -4.09
N ASP A 85 -2.04 22.26 -5.21
CA ASP A 85 -3.13 23.23 -5.21
C ASP A 85 -4.45 22.58 -4.77
N ALA A 86 -4.81 21.42 -5.33
CA ALA A 86 -6.04 20.72 -4.95
C ALA A 86 -6.10 20.39 -3.45
N ARG A 87 -4.97 19.90 -2.90
CA ARG A 87 -4.81 19.65 -1.48
C ARG A 87 -4.95 20.93 -0.65
N LEU A 88 -4.30 22.02 -1.07
CA LEU A 88 -4.38 23.31 -0.39
C LEU A 88 -5.81 23.88 -0.38
N GLN A 89 -6.55 23.74 -1.48
CA GLN A 89 -7.96 24.14 -1.56
C GLN A 89 -8.84 23.31 -0.62
N SER A 90 -8.59 22.01 -0.53
CA SER A 90 -9.26 21.13 0.44
C SER A 90 -9.00 21.57 1.87
N MET A 91 -7.74 21.80 2.23
CA MET A 91 -7.35 22.28 3.57
C MET A 91 -7.99 23.63 3.93
N ARG A 92 -7.98 24.61 3.02
CA ARG A 92 -8.41 25.98 3.35
C ARG A 92 -9.91 26.22 3.23
N HIS A 93 -10.58 25.45 2.39
CA HIS A 93 -11.95 25.76 1.98
C HIS A 93 -12.90 24.57 2.07
N ALA A 94 -12.45 23.40 2.55
CA ALA A 94 -13.21 22.16 2.56
C ALA A 94 -13.81 21.84 1.19
N ARG A 95 -13.04 22.10 0.12
CA ARG A 95 -13.44 21.88 -1.28
C ARG A 95 -12.63 20.75 -1.88
N SER A 96 -13.28 19.87 -2.61
CA SER A 96 -12.62 18.90 -3.50
C SER A 96 -12.65 19.46 -4.93
N PRO A 97 -11.68 20.29 -5.35
CA PRO A 97 -11.66 20.81 -6.70
C PRO A 97 -11.55 19.65 -7.70
N VAL A 98 -12.28 19.76 -8.81
CA VAL A 98 -12.21 18.76 -9.88
C VAL A 98 -10.85 18.89 -10.55
N MET A 99 -9.95 17.95 -10.22
CA MET A 99 -8.68 17.77 -10.90
C MET A 99 -8.91 16.92 -12.15
N ALA A 100 -8.32 17.32 -13.28
CA ALA A 100 -8.29 16.49 -14.48
C ALA A 100 -7.24 15.39 -14.27
N TRP A 101 -7.65 14.29 -13.64
CA TRP A 101 -6.80 13.13 -13.43
C TRP A 101 -6.42 12.48 -14.76
N ASP A 102 -5.13 12.22 -14.93
CA ASP A 102 -4.64 11.43 -16.06
C ASP A 102 -4.96 9.96 -15.81
N VAL A 103 -5.65 9.35 -16.77
CA VAL A 103 -6.01 7.93 -16.71
C VAL A 103 -4.93 7.16 -17.45
N GLU A 104 -4.25 6.28 -16.72
CA GLU A 104 -3.19 5.44 -17.28
C GLU A 104 -3.53 3.96 -17.08
N GLU A 105 -3.11 3.13 -18.02
CA GLU A 105 -3.06 1.68 -17.83
C GLU A 105 -1.61 1.31 -17.58
N VAL A 106 -1.33 0.82 -16.37
CA VAL A 106 0.02 0.45 -15.93
C VAL A 106 0.04 -1.03 -15.56
N SER A 107 1.22 -1.65 -15.65
CA SER A 107 1.42 -3.00 -15.12
C SER A 107 1.35 -2.95 -13.60
N GLY A 108 0.40 -3.67 -13.00
CA GLY A 108 0.18 -3.75 -11.57
C GLY A 108 0.12 -5.20 -11.08
N PRO A 109 0.23 -5.42 -9.75
CA PRO A 109 0.17 -6.76 -9.18
C PRO A 109 -1.20 -7.40 -9.43
N ASP A 110 -1.23 -8.65 -9.93
CA ASP A 110 -2.49 -9.38 -10.06
C ASP A 110 -2.90 -9.97 -8.71
N VAL A 111 -3.64 -9.19 -7.93
CA VAL A 111 -4.13 -9.57 -6.60
C VAL A 111 -5.10 -10.76 -6.60
N SER A 112 -5.57 -11.22 -7.76
CA SER A 112 -6.37 -12.45 -7.87
C SER A 112 -5.54 -13.73 -7.74
N LYS A 113 -4.20 -13.59 -7.77
CA LYS A 113 -3.24 -14.70 -7.69
C LYS A 113 -2.63 -14.78 -6.32
N ARG A 114 -2.74 -15.95 -5.70
CA ARG A 114 -2.16 -16.22 -4.37
C ARG A 114 -0.65 -16.00 -4.37
N LYS A 115 0.02 -16.35 -5.48
CA LYS A 115 1.45 -16.12 -5.66
C LYS A 115 1.81 -14.64 -5.56
N THR A 116 1.04 -13.74 -6.15
CA THR A 116 1.29 -12.29 -6.07
C THR A 116 1.19 -11.79 -4.63
N ILE A 117 0.15 -12.22 -3.91
CA ILE A 117 -0.06 -11.86 -2.50
C ILE A 117 1.11 -12.38 -1.64
N LEU A 118 1.51 -13.64 -1.83
CA LEU A 118 2.58 -14.27 -1.07
C LEU A 118 3.94 -13.58 -1.30
N GLU A 119 4.31 -13.29 -2.55
CA GLU A 119 5.60 -12.65 -2.87
C GLU A 119 5.68 -11.22 -2.30
N LEU A 120 4.60 -10.43 -2.42
CA LEU A 120 4.56 -9.08 -1.86
C LEU A 120 4.53 -9.08 -0.32
N ALA A 121 3.85 -10.06 0.30
CA ALA A 121 3.90 -10.27 1.74
C ALA A 121 5.33 -10.62 2.19
N THR A 122 6.03 -11.44 1.40
CA THR A 122 7.41 -11.84 1.67
C THR A 122 8.37 -10.65 1.59
N MET A 123 8.30 -9.82 0.54
CA MET A 123 9.04 -8.54 0.47
C MET A 123 8.72 -7.60 1.63
N THR A 124 7.47 -7.63 2.10
CA THR A 124 7.01 -6.83 3.23
C THR A 124 7.60 -7.33 4.54
N HIS A 125 7.65 -8.64 4.75
CA HIS A 125 8.32 -9.25 5.90
C HIS A 125 9.81 -8.93 5.93
N ASP A 126 10.48 -9.10 4.80
CA ASP A 126 11.91 -8.85 4.65
C ASP A 126 12.28 -7.38 4.96
N SER A 127 11.37 -6.44 4.74
CA SER A 127 11.56 -5.02 5.09
C SER A 127 11.81 -4.75 6.58
N TYR A 128 11.56 -5.72 7.45
CA TYR A 128 11.85 -5.66 8.89
C TYR A 128 13.29 -5.99 9.25
N TYR A 129 14.14 -6.34 8.29
CA TYR A 129 15.53 -6.77 8.50
C TYR A 129 16.47 -5.97 7.61
N ALA A 130 17.64 -5.57 8.13
CA ALA A 130 18.56 -4.69 7.41
C ALA A 130 19.29 -5.38 6.24
N ASP A 131 19.61 -6.66 6.41
CA ASP A 131 20.44 -7.41 5.48
C ASP A 131 20.01 -8.89 5.50
N PRO A 132 19.81 -9.51 4.30
CA PRO A 132 19.59 -10.95 4.16
C PRO A 132 20.59 -11.83 4.93
N GLU A 133 21.85 -11.40 5.04
CA GLU A 133 22.92 -12.16 5.71
C GLU A 133 23.03 -11.86 7.21
N ALA A 134 22.81 -10.61 7.64
CA ALA A 134 22.88 -10.24 9.05
C ALA A 134 21.66 -10.72 9.87
N GLY A 135 20.55 -11.07 9.19
CA GLY A 135 19.31 -11.63 9.75
C GLY A 135 19.20 -13.16 9.66
N GLY A 136 20.32 -13.87 9.58
CA GLY A 136 20.41 -15.32 9.37
C GLY A 136 19.32 -16.12 10.11
N LYS A 137 18.37 -16.66 9.32
CA LYS A 137 17.21 -17.55 9.60
C LYS A 137 15.81 -16.94 9.43
N ALA A 138 15.62 -15.62 9.49
CA ALA A 138 14.28 -15.02 9.42
C ALA A 138 13.96 -14.29 8.10
N TRP A 139 14.98 -14.00 7.28
CA TRP A 139 14.80 -13.49 5.92
C TRP A 139 14.23 -14.59 5.01
N TYR A 140 13.20 -14.28 4.24
CA TYR A 140 12.66 -15.21 3.26
C TYR A 140 13.43 -15.09 1.95
N PRO A 141 14.02 -16.19 1.43
CA PRO A 141 14.65 -16.14 0.12
C PRO A 141 13.64 -15.73 -0.96
N LEU A 142 13.81 -14.54 -1.52
CA LEU A 142 12.98 -14.05 -2.61
C LEU A 142 13.62 -14.40 -3.94
N HIS A 143 13.13 -15.47 -4.55
CA HIS A 143 13.68 -15.91 -5.82
C HIS A 143 13.40 -14.89 -6.95
N GLY A 144 14.46 -14.32 -7.53
CA GLY A 144 14.35 -13.24 -8.53
C GLY A 144 14.42 -11.81 -7.95
N TRP A 145 14.43 -11.65 -6.63
CA TRP A 145 14.53 -10.36 -5.94
C TRP A 145 15.65 -10.33 -4.90
N ASN A 146 16.65 -11.20 -5.05
CA ASN A 146 17.75 -11.41 -4.11
C ASN A 146 18.66 -10.17 -3.90
N ALA A 147 18.46 -9.10 -4.68
CA ALA A 147 19.09 -7.81 -4.44
C ALA A 147 18.00 -6.78 -4.12
N SER A 148 18.10 -6.22 -2.93
CA SER A 148 17.26 -5.12 -2.49
C SER A 148 18.15 -4.00 -1.94
N ILE A 149 17.69 -2.76 -2.06
CA ILE A 149 18.40 -1.60 -1.51
C ILE A 149 17.70 -1.23 -0.19
N PRO A 150 18.35 -1.46 0.97
CA PRO A 150 17.81 -1.01 2.25
C PRO A 150 17.79 0.53 2.31
N PHE A 151 16.76 1.10 2.91
CA PHE A 151 16.71 2.53 3.26
C PHE A 151 16.35 2.73 4.74
N GLY A 152 16.90 3.79 5.36
CA GLY A 152 16.61 4.15 6.75
C GLY A 152 17.30 3.28 7.81
N TRP A 153 18.18 2.39 7.39
CA TRP A 153 18.93 1.44 8.24
C TRP A 153 20.26 2.01 8.75
N GLU A 154 20.56 3.27 8.47
CA GLU A 154 21.77 3.94 8.91
C GLU A 154 21.84 4.04 10.46
N PRO A 155 23.03 3.94 11.08
CA PRO A 155 23.18 3.83 12.54
C PRO A 155 22.60 5.00 13.35
N ASP A 156 22.45 6.16 12.74
CA ASP A 156 21.95 7.40 13.32
C ASP A 156 20.47 7.69 13.02
N LYS A 157 19.80 6.84 12.22
CA LYS A 157 18.41 7.06 11.79
C LYS A 157 17.42 6.29 12.67
N ASP A 158 16.70 7.04 13.49
CA ASP A 158 15.64 6.57 14.39
C ASP A 158 14.26 6.56 13.72
N GLY A 159 14.10 6.04 12.49
CA GLY A 159 12.81 6.16 11.82
C GLY A 159 12.51 5.28 10.61
N PHE A 160 11.75 5.84 9.68
CA PHE A 160 11.20 5.26 8.45
C PHE A 160 12.20 4.36 7.71
N ARG A 161 11.80 3.13 7.42
CA ARG A 161 12.68 2.05 6.93
C ARG A 161 11.97 1.17 5.90
N GLY A 162 12.76 0.42 5.17
CA GLY A 162 12.25 -0.57 4.24
C GLY A 162 13.27 -0.92 3.18
N HIS A 163 12.78 -1.51 2.09
CA HIS A 163 13.60 -2.02 1.00
C HIS A 163 13.01 -1.62 -0.34
N ILE A 164 13.88 -1.30 -1.29
CA ILE A 164 13.53 -1.15 -2.70
C ILE A 164 13.95 -2.44 -3.41
N PHE A 165 13.00 -3.08 -4.07
CA PHE A 165 13.21 -4.24 -4.91
C PHE A 165 13.02 -3.82 -6.37
N ALA A 166 13.94 -4.18 -7.26
CA ALA A 166 13.86 -3.82 -8.66
C ALA A 166 13.83 -5.05 -9.56
N SER A 167 13.03 -4.97 -10.60
CA SER A 167 13.07 -5.87 -11.75
C SER A 167 14.37 -5.71 -12.55
N ASP A 168 14.74 -6.68 -13.37
CA ASP A 168 16.02 -6.67 -14.11
C ASP A 168 16.12 -5.66 -15.19
N ASP A 169 15.01 -5.58 -15.90
CA ASP A 169 14.83 -4.69 -16.99
C ASP A 169 14.56 -3.30 -16.43
N ASN A 170 14.56 -3.16 -15.09
CA ASN A 170 14.23 -1.98 -14.33
C ASN A 170 12.88 -1.39 -14.76
N SER A 171 11.99 -2.22 -15.33
CA SER A 171 10.66 -1.82 -15.77
C SER A 171 9.65 -1.76 -14.64
N THR A 172 9.95 -2.37 -13.49
CA THR A 172 9.12 -2.39 -12.29
C THR A 172 9.97 -2.30 -11.03
N VAL A 173 9.61 -1.39 -10.13
CA VAL A 173 10.27 -1.21 -8.84
C VAL A 173 9.22 -1.34 -7.75
N VAL A 174 9.47 -2.17 -6.75
CA VAL A 174 8.62 -2.34 -5.57
C VAL A 174 9.28 -1.64 -4.38
N ILE A 175 8.61 -0.63 -3.85
CA ILE A 175 8.98 0.02 -2.60
C ILE A 175 8.23 -0.68 -1.47
N SER A 176 8.97 -1.44 -0.66
CA SER A 176 8.44 -2.14 0.51
C SER A 176 8.73 -1.33 1.78
N ILE A 177 7.69 -0.85 2.44
CA ILE A 177 7.79 0.02 3.61
C ILE A 177 7.60 -0.80 4.88
N LYS A 178 8.59 -0.72 5.78
CA LYS A 178 8.58 -1.37 7.09
C LYS A 178 7.48 -0.77 7.97
N GLY A 179 6.71 -1.63 8.63
CA GLY A 179 5.79 -1.22 9.69
C GLY A 179 6.47 -1.08 11.05
N THR A 180 5.67 -1.20 12.11
CA THR A 180 6.10 -0.86 13.48
C THR A 180 6.94 -1.96 14.12
N SER A 181 8.07 -1.57 14.71
CA SER A 181 8.88 -2.45 15.56
C SER A 181 8.27 -2.56 16.96
N ALA A 182 7.32 -3.48 17.13
CA ALA A 182 6.79 -3.86 18.44
C ALA A 182 7.24 -5.29 18.82
N PRO A 183 7.45 -5.59 20.12
CA PRO A 183 7.91 -6.91 20.56
C PRO A 183 7.04 -8.07 20.08
N TRP A 184 5.72 -7.87 19.97
CA TRP A 184 4.78 -8.89 19.49
C TRP A 184 4.65 -8.97 17.96
N ILE A 185 5.23 -8.02 17.21
CA ILE A 185 5.16 -7.96 15.74
C ILE A 185 6.47 -8.43 15.11
N ALA A 186 7.62 -7.96 15.62
CA ALA A 186 8.92 -8.18 15.00
C ALA A 186 10.02 -8.59 16.00
N GLY A 187 9.65 -9.03 17.22
CA GLY A 187 10.58 -9.71 18.12
C GLY A 187 11.70 -8.87 18.75
N GLY A 188 11.61 -7.53 18.78
CA GLY A 188 12.65 -6.70 19.40
C GLY A 188 12.29 -5.25 19.70
N GLU A 189 13.06 -4.63 20.60
CA GLU A 189 13.09 -3.18 20.81
C GLU A 189 14.09 -2.54 19.84
N GLY A 190 13.61 -2.13 18.67
CA GLY A 190 14.42 -1.43 17.68
C GLY A 190 14.51 0.08 17.94
N PRO A 191 15.52 0.77 17.38
CA PRO A 191 15.70 2.22 17.53
C PRO A 191 14.52 3.04 16.98
N THR A 192 13.72 2.48 16.07
CA THR A 192 12.58 3.17 15.43
C THR A 192 11.31 3.20 16.27
N LYS A 193 11.20 2.37 17.33
CA LYS A 193 9.96 2.11 18.09
C LYS A 193 9.21 3.38 18.53
N LYS A 194 9.95 4.42 18.94
CA LYS A 194 9.35 5.67 19.42
C LYS A 194 8.69 6.46 18.27
N ARG A 195 9.35 6.55 17.11
CA ARG A 195 8.83 7.25 15.93
C ARG A 195 7.73 6.46 15.24
N ASP A 196 7.88 5.14 15.16
CA ASP A 196 6.83 4.25 14.63
C ASP A 196 5.54 4.46 15.43
N LYS A 197 5.60 4.32 16.76
CA LYS A 197 4.45 4.52 17.66
C LYS A 197 3.83 5.90 17.58
N MET A 198 4.64 6.94 17.43
CA MET A 198 4.12 8.30 17.26
C MET A 198 3.29 8.41 15.97
N ASN A 199 3.80 7.87 14.85
CA ASN A 199 3.09 7.90 13.57
C ASN A 199 1.86 6.98 13.57
N ASP A 200 1.93 5.79 14.17
CA ASP A 200 0.76 4.92 14.39
C ASP A 200 -0.36 5.69 15.09
N ASN A 201 -0.02 6.32 16.21
CA ASN A 201 -0.98 7.04 17.02
C ASN A 201 -1.51 8.31 16.33
N LEU A 202 -0.73 8.96 15.47
CA LEU A 202 -1.20 10.12 14.69
C LEU A 202 -2.13 9.70 13.55
N LEU A 203 -1.79 8.62 12.84
CA LEU A 203 -2.53 8.17 11.65
C LEU A 203 -3.80 7.38 12.02
N PHE A 204 -3.71 6.50 13.01
CA PHE A 204 -4.73 5.46 13.24
C PHE A 204 -5.55 5.61 14.52
N SER A 205 -5.33 6.69 15.29
CA SER A 205 -6.17 7.01 16.44
C SER A 205 -7.26 8.03 16.10
N CYS A 206 -8.34 7.99 16.87
CA CYS A 206 -9.43 8.94 16.72
C CYS A 206 -9.07 10.32 17.25
N CYS A 207 -8.36 10.42 18.38
CA CYS A 207 -7.97 11.72 18.92
C CYS A 207 -6.62 11.67 19.65
N CYS A 208 -5.52 11.87 18.92
CA CYS A 208 -4.16 12.01 19.47
C CYS A 208 -3.77 10.88 20.45
N ALA A 209 -4.20 9.64 20.22
CA ALA A 209 -4.03 8.49 21.11
C ALA A 209 -4.55 8.70 22.54
N ARG A 210 -5.70 9.36 22.66
CA ARG A 210 -6.40 9.50 23.94
C ARG A 210 -7.17 8.23 24.30
N VAL A 211 -6.51 7.33 25.01
CA VAL A 211 -7.13 6.06 25.47
C VAL A 211 -7.63 6.13 26.92
N GLY A 212 -6.96 6.88 27.80
CA GLY A 212 -7.35 6.98 29.20
C GLY A 212 -6.59 8.03 30.01
N PRO A 213 -6.97 8.26 31.28
CA PRO A 213 -6.42 9.34 32.10
C PRO A 213 -4.90 9.30 32.32
N THR A 214 -4.30 8.12 32.28
CA THR A 214 -2.85 7.90 32.49
C THR A 214 -2.01 8.09 31.23
N TRP A 215 -2.64 8.31 30.07
CA TRP A 215 -1.94 8.50 28.80
C TRP A 215 -1.65 9.97 28.51
N SER A 216 -0.47 10.20 27.93
CA SER A 216 -0.15 11.48 27.29
C SER A 216 -0.51 11.40 25.80
N THR A 217 -1.19 12.42 25.28
CA THR A 217 -1.56 12.49 23.87
C THR A 217 -0.35 12.78 22.99
N VAL A 218 -0.36 12.30 21.75
CA VAL A 218 0.72 12.55 20.77
C VAL A 218 0.62 13.92 20.08
N CYS A 219 -0.54 14.57 20.19
CA CYS A 219 -0.81 15.94 19.75
C CYS A 219 -1.69 16.68 20.77
N PRO A 220 -1.74 18.03 20.72
CA PRO A 220 -2.49 18.83 21.70
C PRO A 220 -3.98 18.98 21.37
N CYS A 221 -4.55 18.22 20.42
CA CYS A 221 -5.89 18.49 19.87
C CYS A 221 -7.07 18.02 20.73
N TYR A 222 -6.81 17.16 21.72
CA TYR A 222 -7.85 16.70 22.64
C TYR A 222 -8.42 17.85 23.48
N ALA A 223 -9.74 18.06 23.42
CA ALA A 223 -10.44 19.18 24.04
C ALA A 223 -11.25 18.80 25.30
N GLY A 224 -11.16 17.55 25.76
CA GLY A 224 -11.88 17.06 26.95
C GLY A 224 -13.15 16.29 26.61
N GLY A 225 -13.57 15.37 27.49
CA GLY A 225 -14.68 14.47 27.22
C GLY A 225 -14.39 13.62 25.98
N ASP A 226 -15.33 13.57 25.04
CA ASP A 226 -15.16 12.90 23.75
C ASP A 226 -14.97 13.91 22.60
N LYS A 227 -14.39 15.09 22.89
CA LYS A 227 -14.18 16.16 21.90
C LYS A 227 -12.75 16.25 21.41
N CYS A 228 -12.58 16.36 20.10
CA CYS A 228 -11.28 16.56 19.47
C CYS A 228 -11.33 17.68 18.43
N ASP A 229 -10.33 18.57 18.47
CA ASP A 229 -10.23 19.64 17.49
C ASP A 229 -9.80 19.11 16.12
N GLN A 230 -10.63 19.33 15.09
CA GLN A 230 -10.41 18.78 13.76
C GLN A 230 -9.25 19.48 13.02
N GLY A 231 -9.18 20.81 13.07
CA GLY A 231 -8.12 21.57 12.39
C GLY A 231 -6.74 21.28 12.97
N CYS A 232 -6.64 21.14 14.29
CA CYS A 232 -5.43 20.72 14.98
C CYS A 232 -5.00 19.30 14.61
N LEU A 233 -5.95 18.36 14.45
CA LEU A 233 -5.63 16.99 14.03
C LEU A 233 -5.03 16.97 12.62
N GLU A 234 -5.60 17.73 11.71
CA GLU A 234 -5.12 17.90 10.34
C GLU A 234 -3.72 18.55 10.33
N GLU A 235 -3.52 19.64 11.10
CA GLU A 235 -2.22 20.32 11.23
C GLU A 235 -1.14 19.40 11.81
N SER A 236 -1.49 18.56 12.78
CA SER A 236 -0.57 17.61 13.42
C SER A 236 -0.02 16.55 12.47
N LEU A 237 -0.58 16.41 11.26
CA LEU A 237 -0.13 15.50 10.20
C LEU A 237 0.73 16.18 9.12
N THR A 238 1.03 17.48 9.25
CA THR A 238 1.72 18.25 8.20
C THR A 238 3.23 18.43 8.41
N GLY A 239 3.81 17.92 9.50
CA GLY A 239 5.23 18.08 9.80
C GLY A 239 6.17 17.28 8.88
N ASP A 240 7.29 17.88 8.46
CA ASP A 240 8.29 17.28 7.55
C ASP A 240 8.96 16.00 8.10
N SER A 241 8.97 15.83 9.42
CA SER A 241 9.54 14.64 10.08
C SER A 241 8.56 13.47 10.23
N LEU A 242 7.33 13.63 9.73
CA LEU A 242 6.32 12.58 9.74
C LEU A 242 6.53 11.61 8.58
N TYR A 243 6.15 10.35 8.81
CA TYR A 243 6.46 9.28 7.86
C TYR A 243 5.79 9.46 6.50
N TYR A 244 4.62 10.11 6.43
CA TYR A 244 3.98 10.42 5.15
C TYR A 244 4.85 11.35 4.28
N GLN A 245 5.46 12.40 4.86
CA GLN A 245 6.35 13.30 4.11
C GLN A 245 7.64 12.61 3.69
N ILE A 246 8.22 11.79 4.58
CA ILE A 246 9.42 11.00 4.27
C ILE A 246 9.14 10.01 3.13
N ALA A 247 8.01 9.31 3.17
CA ALA A 247 7.60 8.37 2.13
C ALA A 247 7.32 9.07 0.79
N THR A 248 6.77 10.29 0.83
CA THR A 248 6.56 11.12 -0.38
C THR A 248 7.90 11.47 -1.03
N ASN A 249 8.90 11.86 -0.25
CA ASN A 249 10.24 12.15 -0.76
C ASN A 249 10.90 10.89 -1.34
N LEU A 250 10.83 9.76 -0.62
CA LEU A 250 11.34 8.48 -1.13
C LEU A 250 10.72 8.10 -2.48
N TYR A 251 9.40 8.23 -2.62
CA TYR A 251 8.73 7.94 -3.89
C TYR A 251 9.28 8.81 -5.03
N ASN A 252 9.43 10.11 -4.81
CA ASN A 252 10.00 11.02 -5.80
C ASN A 252 11.46 10.67 -6.16
N ASP A 253 12.27 10.30 -5.16
CA ASP A 253 13.66 9.89 -5.38
C ASP A 253 13.72 8.61 -6.23
N VAL A 254 12.86 7.63 -5.94
CA VAL A 254 12.77 6.38 -6.74
C VAL A 254 12.27 6.67 -8.15
N ALA A 255 11.24 7.51 -8.31
CA ALA A 255 10.75 7.92 -9.62
C ALA A 255 11.81 8.67 -10.44
N TYR A 256 12.66 9.46 -9.78
CA TYR A 256 13.79 10.10 -10.44
C TYR A 256 14.87 9.11 -10.87
N MET A 257 15.16 8.09 -10.04
CA MET A 257 16.13 7.03 -10.36
C MET A 257 15.64 6.08 -11.44
N TYR A 258 14.32 5.83 -11.51
CA TYR A 258 13.68 4.88 -12.41
C TYR A 258 12.55 5.56 -13.21
N PRO A 259 12.88 6.49 -14.12
CA PRO A 259 11.90 7.37 -14.77
C PRO A 259 10.89 6.64 -15.67
N GLU A 260 11.25 5.46 -16.18
CA GLU A 260 10.42 4.66 -17.08
C GLU A 260 9.80 3.43 -16.37
N ALA A 261 10.03 3.26 -15.06
CA ALA A 261 9.56 2.08 -14.33
C ALA A 261 8.13 2.25 -13.81
N ASN A 262 7.41 1.14 -13.75
CA ASN A 262 6.20 1.03 -12.94
C ASN A 262 6.61 0.92 -11.47
N ILE A 263 6.19 1.85 -10.63
CA ILE A 263 6.47 1.79 -9.19
C ILE A 263 5.27 1.16 -8.48
N TRP A 264 5.49 0.05 -7.80
CA TRP A 264 4.55 -0.59 -6.89
C TRP A 264 4.91 -0.26 -5.44
N LEU A 265 3.92 -0.19 -4.58
CA LEU A 265 4.11 -0.01 -3.15
C LEU A 265 3.56 -1.22 -2.41
N THR A 266 4.29 -1.66 -1.40
CA THR A 266 3.82 -2.69 -0.47
C THR A 266 4.25 -2.35 0.94
N GLY A 267 3.54 -2.90 1.92
CA GLY A 267 3.87 -2.68 3.31
C GLY A 267 2.87 -3.36 4.23
N HIS A 268 3.24 -3.47 5.50
CA HIS A 268 2.42 -4.10 6.54
C HIS A 268 2.17 -3.11 7.68
N SER A 269 0.98 -3.16 8.29
CA SER A 269 0.62 -2.33 9.44
C SER A 269 0.84 -0.84 9.12
N LEU A 270 1.60 -0.09 9.93
CA LEU A 270 2.01 1.29 9.62
C LEU A 270 2.60 1.46 8.21
N GLY A 271 3.45 0.54 7.76
CA GLY A 271 4.09 0.61 6.44
C GLY A 271 3.09 0.42 5.31
N GLY A 272 2.07 -0.42 5.51
CA GLY A 272 0.99 -0.63 4.53
C GLY A 272 0.06 0.59 4.43
N GLY A 273 -0.26 1.22 5.57
CA GLY A 273 -1.01 2.48 5.56
C GLY A 273 -0.24 3.59 4.83
N LEU A 274 1.08 3.70 5.04
CA LEU A 274 1.91 4.65 4.30
C LEU A 274 1.96 4.32 2.81
N ALA A 275 2.14 3.05 2.44
CA ALA A 275 2.11 2.59 1.05
C ALA A 275 0.78 2.98 0.36
N SER A 276 -0.36 2.79 1.02
CA SER A 276 -1.68 3.19 0.53
C SER A 276 -1.81 4.70 0.34
N LEU A 277 -1.42 5.50 1.34
CA LEU A 277 -1.47 6.97 1.27
C LEU A 277 -0.59 7.52 0.13
N ILE A 278 0.59 6.95 -0.07
CA ILE A 278 1.49 7.31 -1.18
C ILE A 278 0.93 6.84 -2.53
N GLY A 279 0.35 5.63 -2.59
CA GLY A 279 -0.29 5.12 -3.80
C GLY A 279 -1.46 5.96 -4.28
N ILE A 280 -2.23 6.54 -3.35
CA ILE A 280 -3.29 7.51 -3.67
C ILE A 280 -2.71 8.85 -4.13
N THR A 281 -1.62 9.30 -3.48
CA THR A 281 -0.95 10.56 -3.82
C THR A 281 -0.43 10.55 -5.27
N PHE A 282 0.16 9.43 -5.71
CA PHE A 282 0.84 9.34 -7.00
C PHE A 282 0.16 8.44 -8.04
N GLY A 283 -0.96 7.80 -7.71
CA GLY A 283 -1.63 6.82 -8.59
C GLY A 283 -0.76 5.57 -8.84
N ALA A 284 -0.01 5.13 -7.83
CA ALA A 284 0.88 3.97 -7.90
C ALA A 284 0.19 2.71 -7.36
N PRO A 285 0.28 1.54 -8.04
CA PRO A 285 -0.32 0.30 -7.56
C PRO A 285 0.15 -0.10 -6.16
N VAL A 286 -0.76 -0.55 -5.29
CA VAL A 286 -0.48 -0.90 -3.89
C VAL A 286 -1.12 -2.23 -3.50
N VAL A 287 -0.36 -3.06 -2.78
CA VAL A 287 -0.90 -4.15 -1.96
C VAL A 287 -0.45 -3.93 -0.51
N ALA A 288 -1.40 -3.71 0.40
CA ALA A 288 -1.10 -3.36 1.79
C ALA A 288 -1.66 -4.41 2.74
N PHE A 289 -0.84 -4.86 3.71
CA PHE A 289 -1.16 -6.00 4.59
C PHE A 289 -1.50 -5.55 6.02
N GLU A 290 -2.59 -6.09 6.58
CA GLU A 290 -3.01 -5.88 7.99
C GLU A 290 -2.92 -4.41 8.44
N VAL A 291 -3.42 -3.50 7.62
CA VAL A 291 -3.36 -2.06 7.90
C VAL A 291 -4.48 -1.67 8.87
N PRO A 292 -4.21 -0.97 9.98
CA PRO A 292 -5.27 -0.26 10.70
C PRO A 292 -5.91 0.77 9.77
N GLY A 293 -7.23 0.96 9.83
CA GLY A 293 -7.98 1.76 8.84
C GLY A 293 -7.30 3.09 8.46
N ASP A 294 -7.01 3.27 7.17
CA ASP A 294 -6.24 4.41 6.66
C ASP A 294 -7.10 5.51 6.01
N LYS A 295 -8.41 5.31 5.91
CA LYS A 295 -9.35 6.25 5.29
C LYS A 295 -9.45 7.57 6.06
N LEU A 296 -9.51 7.54 7.39
CA LEU A 296 -9.47 8.75 8.21
C LEU A 296 -8.16 9.51 8.06
N ALA A 297 -7.02 8.80 8.00
CA ALA A 297 -5.72 9.42 7.80
C ALA A 297 -5.66 10.16 6.45
N ALA A 298 -6.14 9.53 5.36
CA ALA A 298 -6.19 10.15 4.04
C ALA A 298 -7.06 11.42 4.02
N SER A 299 -8.19 11.36 4.72
CA SER A 299 -9.12 12.49 4.85
C SER A 299 -8.46 13.66 5.60
N ARG A 300 -7.81 13.39 6.73
CA ARG A 300 -7.09 14.41 7.52
C ARG A 300 -5.84 14.96 6.83
N LEU A 301 -5.22 14.16 5.96
CA LEU A 301 -4.14 14.62 5.10
C LEU A 301 -4.65 15.45 3.91
N HIS A 302 -5.96 15.55 3.72
CA HIS A 302 -6.62 16.21 2.59
C HIS A 302 -6.16 15.66 1.23
N LEU A 303 -5.93 14.35 1.14
CA LEU A 303 -5.52 13.74 -0.12
C LEU A 303 -6.64 13.92 -1.17
N PRO A 304 -6.36 14.55 -2.32
CA PRO A 304 -7.30 14.60 -3.43
C PRO A 304 -7.75 13.19 -3.83
N SER A 305 -9.06 12.97 -3.92
CA SER A 305 -9.62 11.67 -4.27
C SER A 305 -9.82 11.56 -5.78
N PRO A 306 -9.18 10.60 -6.47
CA PRO A 306 -9.46 10.32 -7.87
C PRO A 306 -10.81 9.63 -8.07
N PRO A 307 -11.33 9.58 -9.32
CA PRO A 307 -12.58 8.89 -9.65
C PRO A 307 -12.61 7.42 -9.23
N SER A 308 -11.44 6.78 -9.15
CA SER A 308 -11.27 5.43 -8.62
C SER A 308 -9.91 5.31 -7.94
N ILE A 309 -9.87 4.54 -6.86
CA ILE A 309 -8.66 4.16 -6.11
C ILE A 309 -8.46 2.64 -6.11
N HIS A 310 -8.96 1.94 -7.14
CA HIS A 310 -8.91 0.47 -7.20
C HIS A 310 -7.50 -0.09 -7.43
N HIS A 311 -6.53 0.77 -7.71
CA HIS A 311 -5.12 0.42 -7.73
C HIS A 311 -4.53 0.20 -6.33
N VAL A 312 -5.28 0.48 -5.27
CA VAL A 312 -4.94 0.16 -3.87
C VAL A 312 -5.77 -1.02 -3.42
N THR A 313 -5.11 -2.10 -2.97
CA THR A 313 -5.76 -3.27 -2.39
C THR A 313 -5.23 -3.57 -0.99
N HIS A 314 -6.12 -3.64 -0.01
CA HIS A 314 -5.82 -4.05 1.36
C HIS A 314 -6.09 -5.54 1.54
N VAL A 315 -5.12 -6.26 2.09
CA VAL A 315 -5.21 -7.70 2.35
C VAL A 315 -5.13 -7.91 3.86
N TYR A 316 -6.20 -8.41 4.45
CA TYR A 316 -6.26 -8.61 5.90
C TYR A 316 -7.24 -9.71 6.29
N HIS A 317 -7.22 -10.10 7.57
CA HIS A 317 -8.07 -11.16 8.07
C HIS A 317 -8.86 -10.79 9.34
N THR A 318 -10.04 -11.39 9.51
CA THR A 318 -10.97 -11.09 10.62
C THR A 318 -10.44 -11.42 12.02
N GLY A 319 -9.39 -12.24 12.09
CA GLY A 319 -8.72 -12.64 13.33
C GLY A 319 -7.67 -11.64 13.80
N ASP A 320 -7.32 -10.64 13.00
CA ASP A 320 -6.41 -9.55 13.39
C ASP A 320 -7.21 -8.39 14.02
N PRO A 321 -7.08 -8.14 15.33
CA PRO A 321 -7.78 -7.02 15.95
C PRO A 321 -7.25 -5.64 15.55
N MET A 322 -6.06 -5.53 14.94
CA MET A 322 -5.49 -4.25 14.50
C MET A 322 -6.14 -3.79 13.19
N ALA A 323 -6.12 -4.61 12.14
CA ALA A 323 -6.77 -4.31 10.87
C ALA A 323 -8.28 -4.13 11.01
N MET A 324 -8.91 -4.90 11.91
CA MET A 324 -10.34 -4.78 12.20
C MET A 324 -10.70 -3.59 13.11
N GLY A 325 -9.71 -2.86 13.64
CA GLY A 325 -9.90 -1.71 14.54
C GLY A 325 -10.56 -2.05 15.89
N THR A 326 -10.40 -3.31 16.34
CA THR A 326 -10.97 -3.81 17.61
C THR A 326 -9.93 -3.86 18.75
N CYS A 327 -8.68 -3.50 18.49
CA CYS A 327 -7.61 -3.44 19.49
C CYS A 327 -7.60 -2.10 20.26
N ASN A 328 -8.74 -1.68 20.82
CA ASN A 328 -8.95 -0.30 21.31
C ASN A 328 -9.31 -0.18 22.81
N GLY A 329 -9.56 -1.28 23.52
CA GLY A 329 -9.92 -1.24 24.94
C GLY A 329 -8.73 -0.91 25.86
N VAL A 330 -8.97 -0.27 27.01
CA VAL A 330 -7.91 0.15 27.97
C VAL A 330 -7.02 -0.99 28.49
N PHE A 331 -7.54 -2.24 28.44
CA PHE A 331 -6.80 -3.46 28.82
C PHE A 331 -6.34 -4.28 27.60
N SER A 332 -6.53 -3.78 26.38
CA SER A 332 -6.05 -4.43 25.15
C SER A 332 -4.52 -4.42 25.09
N VAL A 333 -3.94 -5.39 24.39
CA VAL A 333 -2.48 -5.44 24.21
C VAL A 333 -1.95 -4.22 23.45
N CYS A 334 -2.72 -3.63 22.52
CA CYS A 334 -2.34 -2.40 21.85
C CYS A 334 -2.23 -1.24 22.84
N SER A 335 -3.25 -1.07 23.70
CA SER A 335 -3.23 -0.05 24.73
C SER A 335 -2.10 -0.27 25.74
N LEU A 336 -1.91 -1.49 26.24
CA LEU A 336 -0.77 -1.80 27.12
C LEU A 336 0.58 -1.55 26.42
N GLY A 337 0.60 -1.69 25.09
CA GLY A 337 1.72 -1.39 24.21
C GLY A 337 1.95 0.10 23.92
N GLY A 338 1.03 0.99 24.28
CA GLY A 338 1.09 2.42 23.96
C GLY A 338 0.54 2.78 22.57
N PHE A 339 -0.28 1.93 21.96
CA PHE A 339 -0.91 2.12 20.66
C PHE A 339 -2.43 2.31 20.79
N ALA A 340 -2.95 3.33 20.10
CA ALA A 340 -4.38 3.64 19.99
C ALA A 340 -4.83 3.44 18.54
N LEU A 341 -4.98 2.18 18.13
CA LEU A 341 -5.37 1.78 16.78
C LEU A 341 -6.90 1.63 16.73
N GLU A 342 -7.59 2.76 16.65
CA GLU A 342 -9.06 2.84 16.75
C GLU A 342 -9.76 2.86 15.38
N THR A 343 -9.01 3.19 14.33
CA THR A 343 -9.47 3.23 12.94
C THR A 343 -9.66 1.84 12.37
N ARG A 344 -10.60 1.71 11.44
CA ARG A 344 -11.02 0.44 10.82
C ARG A 344 -11.41 0.55 9.36
N CYS A 345 -11.66 1.76 8.85
CA CYS A 345 -12.10 1.89 7.46
C CYS A 345 -10.92 1.98 6.51
N HIS A 346 -10.96 1.22 5.42
CA HIS A 346 -9.89 1.18 4.43
C HIS A 346 -10.23 1.99 3.18
N LEU A 347 -9.20 2.46 2.51
CA LEU A 347 -9.27 3.02 1.16
C LEU A 347 -9.27 1.88 0.12
N GLY A 348 -9.70 2.16 -1.10
CA GLY A 348 -9.51 1.23 -2.21
C GLY A 348 -10.33 -0.05 -2.10
N GLN A 349 -9.76 -1.11 -2.64
CA GLN A 349 -10.32 -2.45 -2.61
C GLN A 349 -9.78 -3.23 -1.41
N ARG A 350 -10.48 -4.29 -1.01
CA ARG A 350 -10.00 -5.22 0.02
C ARG A 350 -10.15 -6.68 -0.41
N ILE A 351 -9.27 -7.49 0.14
CA ILE A 351 -9.35 -8.95 0.17
C ILE A 351 -9.41 -9.33 1.65
N LEU A 352 -10.61 -9.67 2.12
CA LEU A 352 -10.86 -10.04 3.52
C LEU A 352 -10.90 -11.55 3.67
N TYR A 353 -9.94 -12.09 4.44
CA TYR A 353 -9.95 -13.49 4.85
C TYR A 353 -10.79 -13.67 6.12
N ASP A 354 -11.90 -14.39 6.03
CA ASP A 354 -12.79 -14.66 7.16
C ASP A 354 -12.29 -15.84 8.03
N THR A 355 -11.12 -15.63 8.66
CA THR A 355 -10.47 -16.60 9.54
C THR A 355 -11.28 -16.98 10.76
N VAL A 356 -12.06 -16.06 11.33
CA VAL A 356 -12.84 -16.33 12.55
C VAL A 356 -14.01 -17.27 12.22
N THR A 357 -14.81 -16.95 11.20
CA THR A 357 -16.02 -17.74 10.90
C THR A 357 -15.69 -18.99 10.11
N GLN A 358 -14.79 -18.92 9.13
CA GLN A 358 -14.52 -20.05 8.23
C GLN A 358 -13.43 -21.00 8.73
N ARG A 359 -12.55 -20.56 9.64
CA ARG A 359 -11.43 -21.37 10.16
C ARG A 359 -11.40 -21.45 11.69
N GLY A 360 -12.29 -20.76 12.39
CA GLY A 360 -12.39 -20.83 13.84
C GLY A 360 -11.21 -20.18 14.57
N TRP A 361 -10.46 -19.29 13.91
CA TRP A 361 -9.36 -18.58 14.55
C TRP A 361 -9.89 -17.69 15.67
N SER A 362 -9.15 -17.62 16.78
CA SER A 362 -9.39 -16.59 17.79
C SER A 362 -8.98 -15.23 17.26
N VAL A 363 -9.65 -14.17 17.72
CA VAL A 363 -9.17 -12.80 17.54
C VAL A 363 -7.95 -12.59 18.43
N ASP A 364 -6.77 -12.41 17.84
CA ASP A 364 -5.49 -12.37 18.55
C ASP A 364 -4.48 -11.48 17.83
N SER A 365 -3.87 -10.56 18.56
CA SER A 365 -2.83 -9.65 18.02
C SER A 365 -1.57 -10.36 17.53
N ARG A 366 -1.35 -11.62 17.89
CA ARG A 366 -0.27 -12.45 17.32
C ARG A 366 -0.53 -12.81 15.86
N HIS A 367 -1.81 -12.83 15.44
CA HIS A 367 -2.16 -13.10 14.06
C HIS A 367 -1.87 -11.92 13.13
N HIS A 368 -1.65 -10.72 13.67
CA HIS A 368 -1.30 -9.51 12.91
C HIS A 368 0.01 -9.63 12.12
N SER A 369 1.02 -10.34 12.64
CA SER A 369 2.35 -10.31 12.02
C SER A 369 2.34 -10.85 10.59
N VAL A 370 3.00 -10.15 9.66
CA VAL A 370 3.14 -10.61 8.26
C VAL A 370 3.75 -12.02 8.15
N GLN A 371 4.66 -12.37 9.06
CA GLN A 371 5.17 -13.72 9.23
C GLN A 371 4.06 -14.76 9.42
N TYR A 372 3.10 -14.46 10.30
CA TYR A 372 1.96 -15.33 10.57
C TYR A 372 1.06 -15.49 9.35
N LEU A 373 0.85 -14.41 8.58
CA LEU A 373 0.10 -14.45 7.32
C LEU A 373 0.76 -15.38 6.30
N ILE A 374 2.08 -15.22 6.08
CA ILE A 374 2.85 -16.05 5.15
C ILE A 374 2.75 -17.53 5.54
N ASP A 375 2.96 -17.84 6.82
CA ASP A 375 3.05 -19.23 7.27
C ASP A 375 1.68 -19.91 7.35
N ASN A 376 0.64 -19.20 7.78
CA ASN A 376 -0.64 -19.79 8.18
C ASN A 376 -1.84 -19.36 7.32
N LEU A 377 -1.84 -18.13 6.77
CA LEU A 377 -2.99 -17.63 6.02
C LEU A 377 -2.90 -17.97 4.53
N PHE A 378 -1.77 -17.64 3.91
CA PHE A 378 -1.60 -17.71 2.45
C PHE A 378 -1.20 -19.09 1.94
N ASN A 379 -0.75 -20.00 2.81
CA ASN A 379 -0.47 -21.38 2.44
C ASN A 379 -1.71 -22.27 2.35
N GLU A 380 -2.87 -21.78 2.80
CA GLU A 380 -4.13 -22.52 2.76
C GLU A 380 -4.93 -22.25 1.48
N ASP A 381 -5.72 -23.24 1.07
CA ASP A 381 -6.72 -23.04 0.02
C ASP A 381 -8.04 -22.58 0.64
N TRP A 382 -8.48 -21.38 0.27
CA TRP A 382 -9.63 -20.74 0.88
C TRP A 382 -10.95 -21.08 0.19
N ASN A 383 -10.92 -21.24 -1.15
CA ASN A 383 -12.12 -21.47 -1.95
C ASN A 383 -11.96 -22.71 -2.87
N PRO A 384 -11.77 -23.93 -2.31
CA PRO A 384 -11.56 -25.14 -3.11
C PRO A 384 -12.74 -25.49 -4.02
N GLU A 385 -13.95 -25.02 -3.68
CA GLU A 385 -15.17 -25.27 -4.44
C GLU A 385 -15.29 -24.39 -5.70
N THR A 386 -14.79 -23.15 -5.64
CA THR A 386 -14.88 -22.19 -6.76
C THR A 386 -13.61 -22.19 -7.61
N GLY A 387 -12.49 -22.65 -7.06
CA GLY A 387 -11.18 -22.57 -7.69
C GLY A 387 -10.55 -21.16 -7.65
N GLU A 388 -11.16 -20.23 -6.91
CA GLU A 388 -10.60 -18.89 -6.69
C GLU A 388 -9.41 -18.97 -5.72
N GLU A 389 -8.24 -18.51 -6.15
CA GLU A 389 -7.01 -18.63 -5.37
C GLU A 389 -6.98 -17.76 -4.11
N VAL A 390 -7.75 -16.66 -4.12
CA VAL A 390 -7.90 -15.68 -3.03
C VAL A 390 -9.39 -15.36 -2.80
N PRO A 391 -9.77 -14.86 -1.61
CA PRO A 391 -11.12 -14.33 -1.39
C PRO A 391 -11.50 -13.24 -2.39
N LYS A 392 -12.81 -13.08 -2.60
CA LYS A 392 -13.34 -12.06 -3.50
C LYS A 392 -12.84 -10.66 -3.13
N VAL A 393 -12.40 -9.92 -4.14
CA VAL A 393 -12.07 -8.50 -4.03
C VAL A 393 -13.37 -7.69 -3.97
N ASP A 394 -13.56 -6.89 -2.92
CA ASP A 394 -14.68 -5.96 -2.78
C ASP A 394 -14.23 -4.59 -2.24
N GLU A 395 -15.16 -3.68 -2.04
CA GLU A 395 -14.93 -2.36 -1.45
C GLU A 395 -15.66 -2.27 -0.12
N GLU A 396 -15.09 -1.54 0.82
CA GLU A 396 -15.75 -1.29 2.09
C GLU A 396 -16.74 -0.14 1.97
N THR A 397 -18.04 -0.46 2.01
CA THR A 397 -19.13 0.50 1.94
C THR A 397 -19.70 0.83 3.33
N ASP A 398 -20.15 2.08 3.52
CA ASP A 398 -20.84 2.54 4.74
C ASP A 398 -20.06 2.35 6.05
N CYS A 399 -18.73 2.29 5.97
CA CYS A 399 -17.89 2.21 7.15
C CYS A 399 -17.80 3.55 7.90
N VAL A 400 -18.03 3.49 9.21
CA VAL A 400 -18.00 4.65 10.12
C VAL A 400 -16.88 4.47 11.14
N GLU A 401 -15.98 5.44 11.23
CA GLU A 401 -14.89 5.49 12.21
C GLU A 401 -15.23 6.44 13.34
N CYS A 402 -14.62 6.20 14.51
CA CYS A 402 -14.59 7.18 15.59
C CYS A 402 -15.97 7.71 16.04
N TYR A 403 -17.02 6.88 15.96
CA TYR A 403 -18.41 7.28 16.24
C TYR A 403 -18.63 7.79 17.67
N ASN A 404 -17.72 7.47 18.60
CA ASN A 404 -17.74 7.98 19.97
C ASN A 404 -17.20 9.41 20.11
N TRP A 405 -16.51 9.94 19.09
CA TRP A 405 -15.84 11.24 19.14
C TRP A 405 -16.64 12.32 18.43
N GLU A 406 -16.69 13.51 19.02
CA GLU A 406 -17.19 14.74 18.42
C GLU A 406 -15.99 15.54 17.87
N PHE A 407 -15.99 15.77 16.55
CA PHE A 407 -14.98 16.56 15.86
C PHE A 407 -15.51 17.95 15.52
N GLY A 408 -14.74 18.99 15.82
CA GLY A 408 -15.16 20.37 15.63
C GLY A 408 -14.03 21.37 15.84
N ASP A 409 -14.39 22.65 15.87
CA ASP A 409 -13.49 23.75 16.24
C ASP A 409 -13.61 23.97 17.76
N PHE A 410 -12.64 23.43 18.49
CA PHE A 410 -12.60 23.41 19.95
C PHE A 410 -11.34 24.07 20.52
N LYS A 411 -10.31 24.39 19.72
CA LYS A 411 -9.03 24.93 20.21
C LYS A 411 -8.45 26.09 19.40
#